data_AF-A0A923PPC3-F1
#
_entry.id   AF-A0A923PPC3-F1
#
_cell.length_a   1.000
_cell.length_b   1.000
_cell.length_c   1.000
_cell.angle_alpha   90.00
_cell.angle_beta   90.00
_cell.angle_gamma   90.00
#
_symmetry.space_group_name_H-M   'P 1'
#
loop_
_entity.id
_entity.type
_entity.pdbx_description
1 polymer ?
#
loop_
_entity_poly.entity_id
_entity_poly.type
_entity_poly.pdbx_seq_one_letter_code
_entity_poly.pdbx_strand_id
1 'polypeptide(L)'
;MRKLPFSLKNQIVSNFGLKNYTAADSLRNALYDLYRNESLPDGIDEFFNYDFFKIDSLNIWGYEWFEELPSDRFSSSFTKIVYYVYSTDDEGNDKDQLYRLHVLMYHGNSDKFDYVLTKRLETATNEISGTLWCYTYKDKIDLEKLKMDVMKVINGELNPCLSEKE
;
A
#
# COMPACT_ATOMS: atom_id res chain seq x y z
N MET A 1 20.37 7.00 17.17
CA MET A 1 19.88 6.81 15.79
C MET A 1 18.61 5.98 15.69
N ARG A 2 18.46 4.83 16.36
CA ARG A 2 17.23 3.98 16.26
C ARG A 2 15.89 4.72 16.45
N LYS A 3 15.76 5.70 17.35
CA LYS A 3 14.47 6.36 17.64
C LYS A 3 13.91 7.22 16.51
N LEU A 4 14.77 7.83 15.69
CA LEU A 4 14.33 8.78 14.66
C LEU A 4 13.48 8.11 13.57
N PRO A 5 13.93 7.03 12.92
CA PRO A 5 13.12 6.28 11.95
C PRO A 5 11.72 5.86 12.45
N PHE A 6 11.62 5.30 13.66
CA PHE A 6 10.33 4.93 14.26
C PHE A 6 9.46 6.16 14.56
N SER A 7 10.07 7.29 14.92
CA SER A 7 9.34 8.54 15.10
C SER A 7 8.82 9.09 13.77
N LEU A 8 9.63 9.04 12.71
CA LEU A 8 9.22 9.47 11.37
C LEU A 8 8.01 8.66 10.90
N LYS A 9 8.06 7.32 10.93
CA LYS A 9 6.91 6.50 10.49
C LYS A 9 5.62 6.81 11.26
N ASN A 10 5.70 7.01 12.58
CA ASN A 10 4.53 7.33 13.39
C ASN A 10 3.95 8.71 13.03
N GLN A 11 4.83 9.68 12.75
CA GLN A 11 4.41 11.00 12.29
C GLN A 11 3.84 10.98 10.87
N ILE A 12 4.36 10.13 9.97
CA ILE A 12 3.79 9.93 8.63
C ILE A 12 2.34 9.47 8.76
N VAL A 13 2.08 8.38 9.48
CA VAL A 13 0.73 7.83 9.69
C VAL A 13 -0.21 8.88 10.28
N SER A 14 0.27 9.63 11.28
CA SER A 14 -0.52 10.68 11.92
C SER A 14 -0.87 11.82 10.96
N ASN A 15 0.10 12.32 10.18
CA ASN A 15 -0.15 13.38 9.20
C ASN A 15 -1.05 12.92 8.08
N PHE A 16 -0.88 11.68 7.61
CA PHE A 16 -1.71 11.10 6.57
C PHE A 16 -3.17 10.93 7.03
N GLY A 17 -3.38 10.46 8.27
CA GLY A 17 -4.69 10.39 8.90
C GLY A 17 -5.37 11.76 9.06
N LEU A 18 -4.58 12.81 9.31
CA LEU A 18 -5.03 14.21 9.38
C LEU A 18 -5.16 14.89 8.00
N LYS A 19 -4.95 14.17 6.89
CA LYS A 19 -4.93 14.69 5.51
C LYS A 19 -3.88 15.78 5.26
N ASN A 20 -2.83 15.82 6.07
CA ASN A 20 -1.69 16.71 5.88
C ASN A 20 -0.65 16.05 4.96
N TYR A 21 -1.05 15.80 3.71
CA TYR A 21 -0.27 15.00 2.75
C TYR A 21 1.11 15.60 2.47
N THR A 22 1.24 16.92 2.38
CA THR A 22 2.53 17.60 2.17
C THR A 22 3.54 17.33 3.29
N ALA A 23 3.09 17.37 4.54
CA ALA A 23 3.96 17.07 5.68
C ALA A 23 4.30 15.57 5.74
N ALA A 24 3.32 14.69 5.50
CA ALA A 24 3.54 13.26 5.39
C ALA A 24 4.56 12.91 4.30
N ASP A 25 4.45 13.50 3.10
CA ASP A 25 5.41 13.31 2.00
C ASP A 25 6.82 13.78 2.37
N SER A 26 6.94 14.91 3.08
CA SER A 26 8.24 15.42 3.52
C SER A 26 8.93 14.47 4.49
N LEU A 27 8.16 13.92 5.45
CA LEU A 27 8.66 12.92 6.39
C LEU A 27 8.96 11.58 5.72
N ARG A 28 8.13 11.19 4.73
CA ARG A 28 8.35 10.00 3.91
C ARG A 28 9.68 10.11 3.17
N ASN A 29 9.95 11.23 2.49
CA ASN A 29 11.21 11.45 1.79
C ASN A 29 12.42 11.36 2.74
N ALA A 30 12.32 11.91 3.95
CA ALA A 30 13.38 11.77 4.95
C ALA A 30 13.61 10.30 5.36
N LEU A 31 12.58 9.46 5.35
CA LEU A 31 12.71 8.03 5.63
C LEU A 31 13.35 7.28 4.44
N TYR A 32 13.02 7.66 3.20
CA TYR A 32 13.69 7.16 1.99
C TYR A 32 15.18 7.55 1.94
N ASP A 33 15.52 8.77 2.36
CA ASP A 33 16.93 9.20 2.47
C ASP A 33 17.69 8.30 3.45
N LEU A 34 17.06 7.88 4.56
CA LEU A 34 17.67 6.94 5.50
C LEU A 34 17.78 5.52 4.92
N TYR A 35 16.80 5.07 4.15
CA TYR A 35 16.84 3.78 3.44
C TYR A 35 18.00 3.74 2.44
N ARG A 36 18.10 4.76 1.56
CA ARG A 36 19.16 4.87 0.54
C ARG A 36 20.56 4.99 1.14
N ASN A 37 20.66 5.47 2.37
CA ASN A 37 21.91 5.56 3.12
C ASN A 37 22.15 4.34 4.04
N GLU A 38 21.40 3.24 3.86
CA GLU A 38 21.51 1.99 4.65
C GLU A 38 21.50 2.24 6.17
N SER A 39 20.74 3.25 6.61
CA SER A 39 20.74 3.77 7.98
C SER A 39 19.46 3.45 8.75
N LEU A 40 18.56 2.66 8.15
CA LEU A 40 17.36 2.17 8.82
C LEU A 40 17.68 0.97 9.72
N PRO A 41 17.11 0.90 10.93
CA PRO A 41 17.23 -0.28 11.78
C PRO A 41 16.31 -1.41 11.32
N ASP A 42 16.70 -2.64 11.66
CA ASP A 42 15.91 -3.84 11.45
C ASP A 42 14.44 -3.66 11.88
N GLY A 43 13.53 -4.16 11.05
CA GLY A 43 12.09 -4.18 11.28
C GLY A 43 11.35 -2.96 10.71
N ILE A 44 12.07 -2.01 10.11
CA ILE A 44 11.51 -0.93 9.28
C ILE A 44 12.40 -0.60 8.07
N ASP A 45 13.39 -1.43 7.81
CA ASP A 45 14.40 -1.30 6.76
C ASP A 45 13.89 -1.77 5.39
N GLU A 46 12.82 -2.57 5.37
CA GLU A 46 12.18 -3.01 4.12
C GLU A 46 10.90 -2.21 3.78
N PHE A 47 10.11 -1.90 4.81
CA PHE A 47 8.82 -1.23 4.66
C PHE A 47 8.40 -0.51 5.94
N PHE A 48 7.40 0.35 5.83
CA PHE A 48 6.79 1.04 6.97
C PHE A 48 5.29 1.22 6.74
N ASN A 49 4.52 1.30 7.84
CA ASN A 49 3.12 1.70 7.76
C ASN A 49 3.03 3.22 7.59
N TYR A 50 2.14 3.68 6.72
CA TYR A 50 1.96 5.11 6.41
C TYR A 50 0.49 5.56 6.47
N ASP A 51 -0.46 4.63 6.46
CA ASP A 51 -1.90 4.94 6.51
C ASP A 51 -2.62 3.98 7.45
N PHE A 52 -3.65 4.51 8.10
CA PHE A 52 -4.60 3.74 8.89
C PHE A 52 -5.96 4.44 8.83
N PHE A 53 -7.02 3.67 8.62
CA PHE A 53 -8.39 4.15 8.74
C PHE A 53 -9.35 2.99 9.00
N LYS A 54 -10.57 3.35 9.42
CA LYS A 54 -11.65 2.40 9.70
C LYS A 54 -12.80 2.62 8.72
N ILE A 55 -13.42 1.53 8.28
CA ILE A 55 -14.69 1.52 7.54
C ILE A 55 -15.56 0.46 8.21
N ASP A 56 -16.70 0.85 8.75
CA ASP A 56 -17.59 -0.04 9.49
C ASP A 56 -16.82 -0.86 10.54
N SER A 57 -16.94 -2.20 10.51
CA SER A 57 -16.22 -3.14 11.38
C SER A 57 -14.89 -3.61 10.78
N LEU A 58 -14.23 -2.76 9.98
CA LEU A 58 -12.95 -3.06 9.34
C LEU A 58 -11.86 -2.09 9.80
N ASN A 59 -10.68 -2.64 10.08
CA ASN A 59 -9.45 -1.89 10.23
C ASN A 59 -8.61 -2.07 8.96
N ILE A 60 -8.11 -0.95 8.41
CA ILE A 60 -7.37 -0.90 7.16
C ILE A 60 -5.98 -0.31 7.44
N TRP A 61 -4.94 -1.07 7.14
CA TRP A 61 -3.55 -0.63 7.34
C TRP A 61 -2.80 -0.57 6.00
N GLY A 62 -2.23 0.60 5.69
CA GLY A 62 -1.41 0.82 4.50
C GLY A 62 0.08 0.74 4.82
N TYR A 63 0.80 -0.14 4.13
CA TYR A 63 2.24 -0.33 4.23
C TYR A 63 2.90 -0.05 2.89
N GLU A 64 4.06 0.59 2.92
CA GLU A 64 4.86 0.94 1.74
C GLU A 64 6.25 0.33 1.85
N TRP A 65 6.67 -0.33 0.77
CA TRP A 65 8.01 -0.88 0.60
C TRP A 65 8.92 0.18 -0.02
N PHE A 66 10.17 0.25 0.44
CA PHE A 66 11.13 1.22 -0.08
C PHE A 66 11.61 0.93 -1.50
N GLU A 67 11.44 -0.30 -1.99
CA GLU A 67 11.83 -0.71 -3.34
C GLU A 67 11.34 0.29 -4.40
N GLU A 68 12.25 0.75 -5.25
CA GLU A 68 11.98 1.75 -6.28
C GLU A 68 11.75 1.06 -7.63
N LEU A 69 10.97 1.69 -8.51
CA LEU A 69 10.69 1.12 -9.82
C LEU A 69 12.00 0.95 -10.61
N PRO A 70 12.37 -0.28 -11.03
CA PRO A 70 13.57 -0.48 -11.83
C PRO A 70 13.38 0.11 -13.23
N SER A 71 14.49 0.54 -13.83
CA SER A 71 14.49 0.97 -15.23
C SER A 71 14.09 -0.16 -16.20
N ASP A 72 14.54 -1.39 -15.91
CA ASP A 72 14.07 -2.61 -16.56
C ASP A 72 12.99 -3.30 -15.70
N ARG A 73 11.74 -3.22 -16.13
CA ARG A 73 10.60 -3.83 -15.40
C ARG A 73 10.54 -5.35 -15.48
N PHE A 74 11.44 -5.98 -16.23
CA PHE A 74 11.57 -7.43 -16.27
C PHE A 74 12.68 -7.95 -15.35
N SER A 75 13.47 -7.07 -14.71
CA SER A 75 14.60 -7.50 -13.87
C SER A 75 14.20 -7.95 -12.46
N SER A 76 13.06 -7.49 -11.95
CA SER A 76 12.53 -7.83 -10.62
C SER A 76 11.01 -7.79 -10.63
N SER A 77 10.36 -8.23 -9.55
CA SER A 77 8.92 -8.09 -9.31
C SER A 77 8.71 -7.71 -7.85
N PHE A 78 7.90 -6.68 -7.58
CA PHE A 78 7.61 -6.28 -6.20
C PHE A 78 6.23 -5.62 -6.07
N THR A 79 5.75 -5.59 -4.83
CA THR A 79 4.57 -4.81 -4.45
C THR A 79 5.05 -3.52 -3.80
N LYS A 80 4.64 -2.37 -4.33
CA LYS A 80 5.04 -1.06 -3.79
C LYS A 80 4.31 -0.75 -2.49
N ILE A 81 3.00 -0.99 -2.48
CA ILE A 81 2.12 -0.72 -1.33
C ILE A 81 1.18 -1.89 -1.11
N VAL A 82 0.98 -2.28 0.14
CA VAL A 82 -0.04 -3.25 0.56
C VAL A 82 -1.00 -2.59 1.53
N TYR A 83 -2.29 -2.71 1.25
CA TYR A 83 -3.35 -2.48 2.23
C TYR A 83 -3.85 -3.81 2.78
N TYR A 84 -3.72 -3.99 4.09
CA TYR A 84 -4.30 -5.12 4.80
C TYR A 84 -5.68 -4.74 5.32
N VAL A 85 -6.67 -5.59 5.08
CA VAL A 85 -8.04 -5.39 5.54
C VAL A 85 -8.36 -6.44 6.59
N TYR A 86 -8.63 -5.99 7.80
CA TYR A 86 -8.97 -6.84 8.96
C TYR A 86 -10.43 -6.65 9.36
N SER A 87 -11.08 -7.72 9.79
CA SER A 87 -12.27 -7.61 10.64
C SER A 87 -11.87 -7.12 12.03
N THR A 88 -12.82 -6.56 12.79
CA THR A 88 -12.60 -6.18 14.17
C THR A 88 -13.29 -7.09 15.18
N ASP A 89 -12.70 -7.22 16.37
CA ASP A 89 -13.40 -7.76 17.54
C ASP A 89 -14.39 -6.74 18.14
N ASP A 90 -15.07 -7.12 19.23
CA ASP A 90 -16.04 -6.26 19.92
C ASP A 90 -15.40 -5.00 20.55
N GLU A 91 -14.07 -4.99 20.72
CA GLU A 91 -13.29 -3.86 21.23
C GLU A 91 -12.74 -2.97 20.10
N GLY A 92 -12.93 -3.38 18.83
CA GLY A 92 -12.46 -2.65 17.66
C GLY A 92 -10.98 -2.91 17.30
N ASN A 93 -10.36 -3.94 17.88
CA ASN A 93 -9.00 -4.40 17.56
C ASN A 93 -9.00 -5.29 16.32
N ASP A 94 -7.85 -5.40 15.66
CA ASP A 94 -7.68 -6.32 14.52
C ASP A 94 -7.95 -7.76 14.96
N LYS A 95 -8.78 -8.48 14.20
CA LYS A 95 -9.12 -9.88 14.44
C LYS A 95 -8.65 -10.80 13.32
N ASP A 96 -9.40 -10.87 12.22
CA ASP A 96 -9.10 -11.76 11.09
C ASP A 96 -8.65 -10.94 9.87
N GLN A 97 -7.51 -11.28 9.27
CA GLN A 97 -7.11 -10.70 7.98
C GLN A 97 -8.04 -11.25 6.88
N LEU A 98 -8.88 -10.39 6.31
CA LEU A 98 -9.87 -10.80 5.31
C LEU A 98 -9.25 -10.90 3.92
N TYR A 99 -8.48 -9.90 3.50
CA TYR A 99 -7.79 -9.86 2.21
C TYR A 99 -6.75 -8.74 2.19
N ARG A 100 -5.95 -8.71 1.13
CA ARG A 100 -4.97 -7.66 0.86
C ARG A 100 -5.23 -6.98 -0.46
N LEU A 101 -4.93 -5.70 -0.56
CA LEU A 101 -4.89 -4.94 -1.80
C LEU A 101 -3.44 -4.53 -2.08
N HIS A 102 -2.88 -5.02 -3.18
CA HIS A 102 -1.49 -4.80 -3.54
C HIS A 102 -1.41 -3.82 -4.70
N VAL A 103 -0.64 -2.76 -4.55
CA VAL A 103 -0.17 -1.92 -5.65
C VAL A 103 1.05 -2.60 -6.25
N LEU A 104 0.80 -3.45 -7.25
CA LEU A 104 1.78 -4.36 -7.84
C LEU A 104 2.44 -3.71 -9.06
N MET A 105 3.76 -3.89 -9.20
CA MET A 105 4.47 -3.45 -10.40
C MET A 105 3.91 -4.13 -11.66
N TYR A 106 3.67 -3.34 -12.71
CA TYR A 106 3.20 -3.84 -13.99
C TYR A 106 4.37 -4.27 -14.89
N HIS A 107 4.39 -5.55 -15.27
CA HIS A 107 5.39 -6.13 -16.18
C HIS A 107 5.00 -5.97 -17.65
N GLY A 108 4.90 -4.72 -18.10
CA GLY A 108 4.61 -4.42 -19.50
C GLY A 108 4.99 -2.99 -19.86
N ASN A 109 5.00 -2.73 -21.17
CA ASN A 109 5.26 -1.39 -21.71
C ASN A 109 3.95 -0.61 -21.70
N SER A 110 3.81 0.33 -20.78
CA SER A 110 2.67 1.24 -20.70
C SER A 110 3.13 2.63 -20.31
N ASP A 111 2.86 3.61 -21.16
CA ASP A 111 3.07 5.02 -20.84
C ASP A 111 1.98 5.57 -19.91
N LYS A 112 0.94 4.78 -19.61
CA LYS A 112 -0.22 5.22 -18.81
C LYS A 112 -0.07 4.91 -17.33
N PHE A 113 0.62 3.83 -16.98
CA PHE A 113 0.75 3.38 -15.60
C PHE A 113 1.96 2.48 -15.40
N ASP A 114 2.40 2.44 -14.15
CA ASP A 114 3.58 1.70 -13.69
C ASP A 114 3.17 0.61 -12.67
N TYR A 115 2.05 0.85 -11.99
CA TYR A 115 1.45 -0.10 -11.04
C TYR A 115 -0.03 -0.31 -11.30
N VAL A 116 -0.52 -1.47 -10.87
CA VAL A 116 -1.93 -1.85 -10.87
C VAL A 116 -2.37 -2.29 -9.48
N LEU A 117 -3.62 -2.05 -9.13
CA LEU A 117 -4.19 -2.59 -7.90
C LEU A 117 -4.61 -4.06 -8.13
N THR A 118 -4.21 -4.95 -7.24
CA THR A 118 -4.65 -6.34 -7.23
C THR A 118 -5.25 -6.70 -5.88
N LYS A 119 -6.37 -7.42 -5.87
CA LYS A 119 -6.98 -7.96 -4.66
C LYS A 119 -6.51 -9.40 -4.47
N ARG A 120 -6.02 -9.73 -3.28
CA ARG A 120 -5.54 -11.07 -2.93
C ARG A 120 -6.27 -11.58 -1.70
N LEU A 121 -6.89 -12.75 -1.84
CA LEU A 121 -7.55 -13.48 -0.77
C LEU A 121 -6.74 -14.75 -0.50
N GLU A 122 -6.11 -14.82 0.66
CA GLU A 122 -5.44 -16.04 1.12
C GLU A 122 -6.43 -16.92 1.89
N THR A 123 -6.44 -18.20 1.58
CA THR A 123 -7.14 -19.23 2.35
C THR A 123 -6.10 -20.23 2.87
N ALA A 124 -6.49 -21.15 3.75
CA ALA A 124 -5.58 -22.15 4.31
C ALA A 124 -4.89 -23.02 3.25
N THR A 125 -5.43 -23.11 2.03
CA THR A 125 -4.94 -24.00 0.97
C THR A 125 -4.62 -23.30 -0.35
N ASN A 126 -5.16 -22.12 -0.62
CA ASN A 126 -5.02 -21.42 -1.90
C ASN A 126 -4.97 -19.89 -1.75
N GLU A 127 -4.31 -19.20 -2.67
CA GLU A 127 -4.43 -17.75 -2.87
C GLU A 127 -5.28 -17.49 -4.13
N ILE A 128 -6.34 -16.67 -4.00
CA ILE A 128 -7.12 -16.15 -5.12
C ILE A 128 -6.70 -14.70 -5.34
N SER A 129 -6.24 -14.38 -6.56
CA SER A 129 -5.82 -13.03 -6.93
C SER A 129 -6.57 -12.52 -8.17
N GLY A 130 -6.96 -11.25 -8.15
CA GLY A 130 -7.57 -10.56 -9.29
C GLY A 130 -7.02 -9.15 -9.46
N THR A 131 -6.67 -8.77 -10.69
CA THR A 131 -6.24 -7.41 -11.03
C THR A 131 -7.46 -6.53 -11.25
N LEU A 132 -7.44 -5.33 -10.68
CA LEU A 132 -8.51 -4.33 -10.81
C LEU A 132 -8.04 -3.24 -11.78
N TRP A 133 -8.21 -3.48 -13.08
CA TRP A 133 -7.58 -2.69 -14.15
C TRP A 133 -8.01 -1.21 -14.22
N CYS A 134 -9.11 -0.83 -13.59
CA CYS A 134 -9.50 0.59 -13.51
C CYS A 134 -8.68 1.37 -12.46
N TYR A 135 -7.93 0.68 -11.59
CA TYR A 135 -7.11 1.30 -10.56
C TYR A 135 -5.63 1.13 -10.89
N THR A 136 -5.09 2.16 -11.54
CA THR A 136 -3.69 2.19 -11.99
C THR A 136 -2.97 3.42 -11.43
N TYR A 137 -1.65 3.30 -11.28
CA TYR A 137 -0.81 4.35 -10.67
C TYR A 137 0.50 4.53 -11.43
N LYS A 138 1.06 5.72 -11.35
CA LYS A 138 2.42 6.05 -11.81
C LYS A 138 3.45 5.81 -10.70
N ASP A 139 4.73 5.84 -11.07
CA ASP A 139 5.88 5.68 -10.17
C ASP A 139 5.72 6.52 -8.90
N LYS A 140 5.47 7.82 -9.10
CA LYS A 140 5.00 8.71 -8.03
C LYS A 140 3.50 8.50 -7.80
N ILE A 141 3.19 7.59 -6.88
CA ILE A 141 1.81 7.26 -6.51
C ILE A 141 1.16 8.45 -5.78
N ASP A 142 0.02 8.89 -6.28
CA ASP A 142 -0.88 9.79 -5.54
C ASP A 142 -1.58 9.00 -4.43
N LEU A 143 -1.11 9.17 -3.19
CA LEU A 143 -1.61 8.43 -2.05
C LEU A 143 -3.03 8.85 -1.62
N GLU A 144 -3.44 10.09 -1.89
CA GLU A 144 -4.82 10.53 -1.61
C GLU A 144 -5.77 9.80 -2.55
N LYS A 145 -5.46 9.78 -3.85
CA LYS A 145 -6.20 8.99 -4.84
C LYS A 145 -6.22 7.51 -4.48
N LEU A 146 -5.07 6.93 -4.13
CA LEU A 146 -4.96 5.52 -3.74
C LEU A 146 -5.87 5.20 -2.56
N LYS A 147 -5.88 6.04 -1.51
CA LYS A 147 -6.78 5.85 -0.37
C LYS A 147 -8.25 5.85 -0.81
N MET A 148 -8.65 6.81 -1.65
CA MET A 148 -10.02 6.86 -2.18
C MET A 148 -10.38 5.60 -2.99
N ASP A 149 -9.47 5.12 -3.83
CA ASP A 149 -9.68 3.91 -4.62
C ASP A 149 -9.77 2.66 -3.74
N VAL A 150 -8.96 2.56 -2.68
CA VAL A 150 -9.07 1.49 -1.67
C VAL A 150 -10.43 1.53 -0.98
N MET A 151 -10.92 2.71 -0.59
CA MET A 151 -12.25 2.85 0.03
C MET A 151 -13.36 2.35 -0.91
N LYS A 152 -13.31 2.69 -2.21
CA LYS A 152 -14.25 2.19 -3.22
C LYS A 152 -14.23 0.67 -3.33
N VAL A 153 -13.04 0.08 -3.40
CA VAL A 153 -12.85 -1.38 -3.47
C VAL A 153 -13.43 -2.08 -2.24
N ILE A 154 -13.23 -1.52 -1.05
CA ILE A 154 -13.78 -2.05 0.21
C ILE A 154 -15.31 -1.97 0.21
N ASN A 155 -15.88 -0.87 -0.30
CA ASN A 155 -17.32 -0.67 -0.43
C ASN A 155 -17.96 -1.49 -1.58
N GLY A 156 -17.19 -2.35 -2.26
CA GLY A 156 -17.71 -3.24 -3.29
C GLY A 156 -17.80 -2.62 -4.70
N GLU A 157 -17.24 -1.43 -4.91
CA GLU A 157 -17.17 -0.78 -6.23
C GLU A 157 -16.05 -1.40 -7.09
N LEU A 158 -16.29 -2.63 -7.54
CA LEU A 158 -15.34 -3.44 -8.33
C LEU A 158 -15.60 -3.42 -9.83
N ASN A 159 -16.73 -2.87 -10.28
CA ASN A 159 -17.08 -2.78 -11.70
C ASN A 159 -16.65 -1.44 -12.32
N PRO A 160 -16.14 -1.39 -13.56
CA PRO A 160 -15.89 -2.50 -14.49
C PRO A 160 -14.46 -3.10 -14.37
N CYS A 161 -13.86 -3.05 -13.17
CA CYS A 161 -12.42 -3.28 -12.96
C CYS A 161 -11.96 -4.73 -13.15
N LEU A 162 -12.86 -5.69 -12.96
CA LEU A 162 -12.60 -7.11 -13.15
C LEU A 162 -12.95 -7.49 -14.59
N SER A 163 -11.98 -7.38 -15.51
CA SER A 163 -12.11 -8.09 -16.78
C SER A 163 -11.86 -9.58 -16.52
N GLU A 164 -12.80 -10.44 -16.91
CA GLU A 164 -12.43 -11.81 -17.28
C GLU A 164 -11.36 -11.72 -18.38
N LYS A 165 -10.37 -12.61 -18.34
CA LYS A 165 -9.27 -12.66 -19.31
C LYS A 165 -9.79 -12.46 -20.74
N GLU A 166 -9.20 -11.53 -21.50
CA GLU A 166 -9.11 -11.69 -22.95
C GLU A 166 -7.98 -12.68 -23.27
#